data_AF-F9LWH0-F1
#
_entry.id   AF-F9LWH0-F1
#
_cell.length_a   1.000
_cell.length_b   1.000
_cell.length_c   1.000
_cell.angle_alpha   90.00
_cell.angle_beta   90.00
_cell.angle_gamma   90.00
#
_symmetry.space_group_name_H-M   'P 1'
#
loop_
_entity.id
_entity.type
_entity.pdbx_description
1 polymer ?
#
loop_
_entity_poly.entity_id
_entity_poly.type
_entity_poly.pdbx_seq_one_letter_code
_entity_poly.pdbx_strand_id
1 'polypeptide(L)'
;MANFVKSWNSKVESVQFDWDSMEVGQVGNGTPQGGGYMMTVNGRINNNKDTKFTLGFPLKRNVNEIPEKLVIMQMQPIRILKGNLWDLYE
;
A
#
# COMPACT_ATOMS: atom_id res chain seq x y z
N MET A 1 1.60 1.77 -11.52
CA MET A 1 1.36 1.96 -10.07
C MET A 1 0.58 3.23 -9.78
N ALA A 2 1.04 4.42 -10.17
CA ALA A 2 0.30 5.67 -9.92
C ALA A 2 -1.14 5.67 -10.46
N ASN A 3 -1.37 5.20 -11.69
CA ASN A 3 -2.73 5.11 -12.28
C ASN A 3 -3.66 4.18 -11.48
N PHE A 4 -3.12 3.14 -10.84
CA PHE A 4 -3.91 2.25 -9.98
C PHE A 4 -4.37 3.00 -8.73
N VAL A 5 -3.49 3.75 -8.06
CA VAL A 5 -3.87 4.60 -6.91
C VAL A 5 -4.87 5.68 -7.35
N LYS A 6 -4.65 6.32 -8.52
CA LYS A 6 -5.58 7.32 -9.07
C LYS A 6 -6.97 6.75 -9.34
N SER A 7 -7.09 5.48 -9.71
CA SER A 7 -8.39 4.85 -9.92
C SER A 7 -9.22 4.66 -8.63
N TRP A 8 -8.62 4.80 -7.45
CA TRP A 8 -9.34 4.62 -6.19
C TRP A 8 -10.22 5.81 -5.80
N ASN A 9 -9.90 7.02 -6.30
CA ASN A 9 -10.71 8.22 -6.08
C ASN A 9 -10.44 9.22 -7.22
N SER A 10 -11.51 9.75 -7.84
CA SER A 10 -11.44 10.67 -8.98
C SER A 10 -10.77 12.02 -8.67
N LYS A 11 -10.65 12.39 -7.39
CA LYS A 11 -9.98 13.62 -6.93
C LYS A 11 -8.45 13.49 -6.85
N VAL A 12 -7.88 12.33 -7.18
CA VAL A 12 -6.42 12.11 -7.14
C VAL A 12 -5.77 12.62 -8.43
N GLU A 13 -5.07 13.75 -8.32
CA GLU A 13 -4.36 14.41 -9.42
C GLU A 13 -2.88 13.96 -9.49
N SER A 14 -2.24 13.72 -8.35
CA SER A 14 -0.86 13.24 -8.28
C SER A 14 -0.65 12.20 -7.18
N VAL A 15 0.38 11.37 -7.33
CA VAL A 15 0.74 10.28 -6.41
C VAL A 15 2.24 10.37 -6.14
N GLN A 16 2.63 10.31 -4.87
CA GLN A 16 4.03 10.29 -4.44
C GLN A 16 4.25 9.03 -3.60
N PHE A 17 5.18 8.18 -4.05
CA PHE A 17 5.59 6.99 -3.32
C PHE A 17 6.71 7.32 -2.36
N ASP A 18 6.63 6.80 -1.15
CA ASP A 18 7.69 6.87 -0.16
C ASP A 18 8.49 5.56 -0.22
N TRP A 19 9.55 5.55 -1.03
CA TRP A 19 10.37 4.34 -1.22
C TRP A 19 11.16 3.96 0.04
N ASP A 20 11.44 4.93 0.92
CA ASP A 20 12.12 4.67 2.19
C ASP A 20 11.20 3.94 3.19
N SER A 21 9.90 3.93 2.93
CA SER A 21 8.91 3.19 3.73
C SER A 21 8.75 1.71 3.35
N MET A 22 9.54 1.21 2.40
CA MET A 22 9.44 -0.17 1.95
C MET A 22 9.82 -1.15 3.06
N GLU A 23 8.90 -2.06 3.38
CA GLU A 23 9.11 -3.12 4.36
C GLU A 23 8.59 -4.46 3.84
N VAL A 24 9.17 -5.56 4.30
CA VAL A 24 8.67 -6.91 4.03
C VAL A 24 8.24 -7.54 5.34
N GLY A 25 6.95 -7.85 5.45
CA GLY A 25 6.35 -8.48 6.62
C GLY A 25 5.73 -9.83 6.30
N GLN A 26 5.68 -10.72 7.30
CA GLN A 26 4.88 -11.94 7.21
C GLN A 26 3.40 -11.58 7.35
N VAL A 27 2.55 -12.12 6.48
CA VAL A 27 1.10 -11.92 6.55
C VAL A 27 0.45 -13.14 7.18
N GLY A 28 -0.40 -12.93 8.18
CA GLY A 28 -1.22 -13.98 8.75
C GLY A 28 -2.46 -14.26 7.89
N ASN A 29 -2.77 -15.53 7.66
CA ASN A 29 -4.02 -15.99 7.03
C ASN A 29 -4.89 -16.84 7.98
N GLY A 30 -4.54 -16.91 9.27
CA GLY A 30 -5.25 -17.73 10.25
C GLY A 30 -4.94 -19.24 10.18
N THR A 31 -3.99 -19.69 9.35
CA THR A 31 -3.53 -21.09 9.31
C THR A 31 -2.07 -21.22 9.77
N PRO A 32 -1.62 -22.42 10.24
CA PRO A 32 -0.21 -22.63 10.64
C PRO A 32 0.80 -22.41 9.51
N GLN A 33 0.37 -22.53 8.25
CA GLN A 33 1.23 -22.30 7.08
C GLN A 33 1.50 -20.80 6.84
N GLY A 34 0.73 -19.90 7.47
CA GLY A 34 0.80 -18.46 7.25
C GLY A 34 0.33 -18.05 5.85
N GLY A 35 0.16 -16.74 5.65
CA GLY A 35 -0.27 -16.14 4.38
C GLY A 35 0.87 -15.78 3.42
N GLY A 36 2.10 -16.21 3.73
CA GLY A 36 3.32 -15.81 3.01
C GLY A 36 3.86 -14.47 3.49
N TYR A 37 4.55 -13.76 2.60
CA TYR A 37 5.13 -12.45 2.87
C TYR A 37 4.50 -11.38 1.99
N MET A 38 4.58 -10.13 2.43
CA MET A 38 4.10 -8.97 1.70
C MET A 38 5.14 -7.88 1.80
N MET A 39 5.57 -7.37 0.66
CA MET A 39 6.25 -6.09 0.61
C MET A 39 5.20 -4.98 0.60
N THR A 40 5.30 -4.01 1.50
CA THR A 40 4.44 -2.82 1.50
C THR A 40 5.23 -1.59 1.08
N VAL A 41 4.53 -0.61 0.51
CA VAL A 41 5.08 0.73 0.27
C VAL A 41 3.99 1.74 0.58
N ASN A 42 4.34 2.76 1.35
CA ASN A 42 3.44 3.86 1.65
C ASN A 42 3.56 4.95 0.58
N GLY A 43 2.56 5.82 0.55
CA GLY A 43 2.61 7.01 -0.28
C GLY A 43 1.53 8.00 0.12
N ARG A 44 1.56 9.14 -0.57
CA ARG A 44 0.61 10.24 -0.41
C ARG A 44 0.08 10.68 -1.77
N ILE A 45 -1.01 11.43 -1.74
CA ILE A 45 -1.64 11.97 -2.94
C ILE A 45 -1.60 13.49 -2.94
N ASN A 46 -1.71 14.10 -4.13
CA ASN A 46 -1.90 15.53 -4.32
C ASN A 46 -0.87 16.41 -3.59
N ASN A 47 0.35 15.89 -3.39
CA ASN A 47 1.41 16.50 -2.59
C ASN A 47 0.97 16.89 -1.15
N ASN A 48 -0.08 16.25 -0.64
CA ASN A 48 -0.63 16.51 0.68
C ASN A 48 0.00 15.55 1.71
N LYS A 49 0.81 16.12 2.61
CA LYS A 49 1.46 15.38 3.71
C LYS A 49 0.48 14.74 4.70
N ASP A 50 -0.75 15.25 4.75
CA ASP A 50 -1.82 14.76 5.62
C ASP A 50 -2.65 13.68 4.94
N THR A 51 -2.16 13.11 3.83
CA THR A 51 -2.76 11.93 3.20
C THR A 51 -1.81 10.75 3.25
N LYS A 52 -2.37 9.54 3.33
CA LYS A 52 -1.59 8.30 3.25
C LYS A 52 -2.37 7.20 2.53
N PHE A 53 -1.64 6.30 1.89
CA PHE A 53 -2.13 4.99 1.44
C PHE A 53 -1.02 3.96 1.59
N THR A 54 -1.38 2.67 1.53
CA THR A 54 -0.41 1.57 1.53
C THR A 54 -0.73 0.61 0.39
N LEU A 55 0.26 0.37 -0.48
CA LEU A 55 0.22 -0.70 -1.46
C LEU A 55 0.91 -1.95 -0.91
N GLY A 56 0.47 -3.11 -1.38
CA GLY A 56 1.09 -4.39 -1.08
C GLY A 56 1.47 -5.15 -2.35
N PHE A 57 2.59 -5.85 -2.29
CA PHE A 57 3.09 -6.76 -3.30
C PHE A 57 3.33 -8.13 -2.65
N PRO A 58 2.51 -9.16 -2.97
CA PRO A 58 2.64 -10.45 -2.33
C PRO A 58 3.91 -11.17 -2.78
N LEU A 59 4.62 -11.74 -1.81
CA LEU A 59 5.79 -12.60 -1.97
C LEU A 59 5.42 -13.99 -1.42
N LYS A 60 5.13 -14.92 -2.32
CA LYS A 60 4.59 -16.26 -2.02
C LYS A 60 5.62 -17.21 -1.43
N ARG A 61 6.88 -17.12 -1.85
CA ARG A 61 7.91 -18.12 -1.56
C ARG A 61 8.78 -17.73 -0.37
N ASN A 62 9.32 -16.51 -0.36
CA ASN A 62 10.17 -15.99 0.72
C ASN A 62 10.32 -14.45 0.63
N VAL A 63 10.97 -13.86 1.64
CA VAL A 63 11.17 -12.40 1.77
C VAL A 63 11.99 -11.74 0.65
N ASN A 64 12.78 -12.52 -0.10
CA ASN A 64 13.65 -12.05 -1.17
C ASN A 64 13.16 -12.49 -2.56
N GLU A 65 11.90 -12.91 -2.67
CA GLU A 65 11.34 -13.39 -3.94
C GLU A 65 11.26 -12.26 -4.98
N ILE A 66 11.64 -12.59 -6.22
CA ILE A 66 11.27 -11.80 -7.40
C ILE A 66 9.97 -12.42 -7.94
N PRO A 67 8.83 -11.70 -7.92
CA PRO A 67 7.55 -12.27 -8.32
C PRO A 67 7.52 -12.52 -9.84
N GLU A 68 7.08 -13.73 -10.24
CA GLU A 68 6.91 -14.11 -11.66
C GLU A 68 5.87 -13.23 -12.38
N LYS A 69 4.90 -12.70 -11.64
CA LYS A 69 3.89 -11.75 -12.13
C LYS A 69 3.70 -10.65 -11.10
N LEU A 70 3.75 -9.40 -11.57
CA LEU A 70 3.44 -8.25 -10.73
C LEU A 70 1.96 -8.25 -10.35
N VAL A 71 1.70 -8.39 -9.05
CA VAL A 71 0.38 -8.21 -8.43
C VAL A 71 0.50 -7.04 -7.45
N ILE A 72 -0.45 -6.12 -7.51
CA ILE A 72 -0.49 -4.94 -6.65
C ILE A 72 -1.83 -4.95 -5.92
N MET A 73 -1.79 -4.80 -4.61
CA MET A 73 -2.96 -4.81 -3.74
C MET A 73 -3.14 -3.46 -3.04
N GLN A 74 -4.39 -3.07 -2.83
CA GLN A 74 -4.72 -2.03 -1.85
C GLN A 74 -4.63 -2.64 -0.46
N MET A 75 -3.54 -2.36 0.27
CA MET A 75 -3.40 -2.84 1.66
C MET A 75 -4.13 -1.92 2.63
N GLN A 76 -4.04 -0.61 2.42
CA GLN A 76 -4.85 0.39 3.11
C GLN A 76 -5.37 1.40 2.08
N PRO A 77 -6.64 1.82 2.18
CA PRO A 77 -7.20 2.82 1.28
C PRO A 77 -6.53 4.18 1.48
N ILE A 78 -6.85 5.13 0.61
CA ILE A 78 -6.43 6.52 0.81
C ILE A 78 -7.13 7.05 2.05
N ARG A 79 -6.33 7.58 2.98
CA ARG A 79 -6.81 8.26 4.19
C ARG A 79 -6.30 9.68 4.25
N ILE A 80 -7.03 10.52 4.97
CA ILE A 80 -6.67 11.90 5.28
C ILE A 80 -6.69 12.12 6.79
N LEU A 81 -5.67 12.81 7.31
CA LEU A 81 -5.58 13.17 8.71
C LEU A 81 -6.49 14.38 8.98
N LYS A 82 -7.46 14.21 9.88
CA LYS A 82 -8.33 15.27 10.38
C LYS A 82 -8.13 15.39 11.89
N GLY A 83 -7.44 16.45 12.32
CA GLY A 83 -6.96 16.55 13.70
C GLY A 83 -5.98 15.42 14.01
N ASN A 84 -6.38 14.50 14.89
CA ASN A 84 -5.56 13.34 15.29
C ASN A 84 -6.08 12.00 14.73
N LEU A 85 -7.11 12.01 13.87
CA LEU A 85 -7.73 10.80 13.34
C LEU A 85 -7.49 10.67 11.84
N TRP A 86 -7.21 9.45 11.39
CA TRP A 86 -7.10 9.11 9.98
C TRP A 86 -8.46 8.65 9.44
N ASP A 87 -9.13 9.51 8.69
CA ASP A 87 -10.41 9.23 8.04
C ASP A 87 -10.22 8.74 6.61
N LEU A 88 -11.27 8.15 6.03
CA LEU A 88 -11.30 7.85 4.59
C LEU A 88 -11.23 9.14 3.78
N TYR A 89 -10.47 9.10 2.68
CA TYR A 89 -10.41 10.19 1.73
C TYR A 89 -11.60 10.09 0.76
N GLU A 90 -12.55 11.01 0.91
CA GLU A 90 -13.75 11.14 0.08
C GLU A 90 -13.56 12.11 -1.08
#